data_AF-A0A800D764-F1
#
_entry.id   AF-A0A800D764-F1
#
_cell.length_a   1.000
_cell.length_b   1.000
_cell.length_c   1.000
_cell.angle_alpha   90.00
_cell.angle_beta   90.00
_cell.angle_gamma   90.00
#
_symmetry.space_group_name_H-M   'P 1'
#
loop_
_entity.id
_entity.type
_entity.pdbx_description
1 polymer ?
#
loop_
_entity_poly.entity_id
_entity_poly.type
_entity_poly.pdbx_seq_one_letter_code
_entity_poly.pdbx_strand_id
1 'polypeptide(L)'
;MATILMEILGKRPMMEKGRSEERMRRLLDQQAAVSRLALALGERRNLDEIYHTVYQHVRTLMDAEAFIVSLYDQQTQLIHAEYVVAEGSVRDAASL
;
A
#
# COMPACT_ATOMS: atom_id res chain seq x y z
N MET A 1 -17.91 17.38 -43.40
CA MET A 1 -17.66 18.23 -42.22
C MET A 1 -18.59 17.92 -41.05
N ALA A 2 -19.92 17.83 -41.24
CA ALA A 2 -20.86 17.50 -40.15
C ALA A 2 -20.66 16.10 -39.52
N THR A 3 -20.29 15.09 -40.32
CA THR A 3 -20.09 13.71 -39.85
C THR A 3 -18.92 13.58 -38.86
N ILE A 4 -17.79 14.25 -39.13
CA ILE A 4 -16.61 14.23 -38.27
C ILE A 4 -16.90 14.94 -36.94
N LEU A 5 -17.68 16.04 -36.97
CA LEU A 5 -18.07 16.79 -35.79
C LEU A 5 -18.98 15.99 -34.85
N MET A 6 -19.96 15.25 -35.41
CA MET A 6 -20.82 14.33 -34.66
C MET A 6 -20.03 13.17 -34.02
N GLU A 7 -19.05 12.62 -34.73
CA GLU A 7 -18.22 11.52 -34.22
C GLU A 7 -17.33 11.94 -33.04
N ILE A 8 -16.76 13.15 -33.09
CA ILE A 8 -15.95 13.73 -32.01
C ILE A 8 -16.82 14.11 -30.81
N LEU A 9 -18.02 14.67 -31.05
CA LEU A 9 -18.99 15.02 -30.00
C LEU A 9 -19.58 13.79 -29.30
N GLY A 10 -19.76 12.67 -30.01
CA GLY A 10 -20.24 11.41 -29.42
C GLY A 10 -19.15 10.64 -28.65
N LYS A 11 -17.89 10.68 -29.11
CA LYS A 11 -16.77 9.96 -28.46
C LYS A 11 -16.28 10.63 -27.18
N ARG A 12 -16.30 11.97 -27.09
CA ARG A 12 -15.87 12.72 -25.89
C ARG A 12 -16.59 12.32 -24.59
N PRO A 13 -17.94 12.38 -24.50
CA PRO A 13 -18.66 12.04 -23.27
C PRO A 13 -18.51 10.56 -22.89
N MET A 14 -18.37 9.67 -23.88
CA MET A 14 -18.19 8.23 -23.64
C MET A 14 -16.78 7.92 -23.11
N MET A 15 -15.74 8.61 -23.60
CA MET A 15 -14.38 8.52 -23.06
C MET A 15 -14.27 9.16 -21.67
N GLU A 16 -14.92 10.31 -21.43
CA GLU A 16 -14.95 10.97 -20.12
C GLU A 16 -15.67 10.11 -19.08
N LYS A 17 -16.81 9.51 -19.44
CA LYS A 17 -17.54 8.57 -18.59
C LYS A 17 -16.67 7.35 -18.26
N GLY A 18 -16.05 6.72 -19.26
CA GLY A 18 -15.17 5.57 -19.03
C GLY A 18 -13.97 5.89 -18.14
N ARG A 19 -13.34 7.07 -18.32
CA ARG A 19 -12.24 7.52 -17.45
C ARG A 19 -12.68 7.80 -16.02
N SER A 20 -13.88 8.37 -15.84
CA SER A 20 -14.46 8.62 -14.52
C SER A 20 -14.76 7.31 -13.80
N GLU A 21 -15.37 6.34 -14.49
CA GLU A 21 -15.67 5.01 -13.96
C GLU A 21 -14.40 4.24 -13.59
N GLU A 22 -13.37 4.27 -14.44
CA GLU A 22 -12.10 3.61 -14.13
C GLU A 22 -11.39 4.28 -12.94
N ARG A 23 -11.43 5.61 -12.85
CA ARG A 23 -10.88 6.34 -11.71
C ARG A 23 -11.62 6.03 -10.41
N MET A 24 -12.95 5.95 -10.48
CA MET A 24 -13.80 5.54 -9.37
C MET A 24 -13.44 4.13 -8.91
N ARG A 25 -13.27 3.20 -9.85
CA ARG A 25 -12.91 1.81 -9.56
C ARG A 25 -11.55 1.71 -8.89
N ARG A 26 -10.54 2.44 -9.37
CA ARG A 26 -9.21 2.50 -8.72
C ARG A 26 -9.29 3.03 -7.29
N LEU A 27 -10.08 4.08 -7.05
CA LEU A 27 -10.26 4.64 -5.70
C LEU A 27 -10.96 3.64 -4.77
N LEU A 28 -11.97 2.93 -5.27
CA LEU A 28 -12.65 1.88 -4.51
C LEU A 28 -11.71 0.71 -4.18
N ASP A 29 -10.88 0.28 -5.13
CA ASP A 29 -9.90 -0.78 -4.92
C ASP A 29 -8.85 -0.37 -3.87
N GLN A 30 -8.38 0.88 -3.92
CA GLN A 30 -7.48 1.46 -2.92
C GLN A 30 -8.15 1.50 -1.54
N GLN A 31 -9.39 1.99 -1.46
CA GLN A 31 -10.13 2.04 -0.20
C GLN A 31 -10.36 0.64 0.38
N ALA A 32 -10.68 -0.34 -0.46
CA ALA A 32 -10.86 -1.73 -0.03
C ALA A 32 -9.55 -2.36 0.47
N ALA A 33 -8.40 -2.04 -0.15
CA ALA A 33 -7.10 -2.48 0.33
C ALA A 33 -6.77 -1.89 1.71
N VAL A 34 -6.98 -0.57 1.89
CA VAL A 34 -6.77 0.11 3.17
C VAL A 34 -7.68 -0.45 4.26
N SER A 35 -8.98 -0.64 3.98
CA SER A 35 -9.92 -1.21 4.95
C SER A 35 -9.56 -2.64 5.36
N ARG A 36 -9.14 -3.49 4.41
CA ARG A 36 -8.68 -4.86 4.72
C ARG A 36 -7.44 -4.85 5.59
N LEU A 37 -6.49 -3.96 5.31
CA LEU A 37 -5.31 -3.78 6.15
C LEU A 37 -5.70 -3.32 7.56
N ALA A 38 -6.56 -2.31 7.69
CA ALA A 38 -7.01 -1.81 8.99
C ALA A 38 -7.70 -2.88 9.85
N LEU A 39 -8.55 -3.72 9.25
CA LEU A 39 -9.17 -4.86 9.93
C LEU A 39 -8.13 -5.90 10.36
N ALA A 40 -7.24 -6.30 9.46
CA ALA A 40 -6.18 -7.25 9.76
C ALA A 40 -5.24 -6.75 10.86
N LEU A 41 -5.03 -5.44 10.97
CA LEU A 41 -4.25 -4.83 12.04
C LEU A 41 -5.03 -4.77 13.37
N GLY A 42 -6.34 -4.49 13.33
CA GLY A 42 -7.19 -4.39 14.52
C GLY A 42 -7.44 -5.72 15.24
N GLU A 43 -7.35 -6.84 14.54
CA GLU A 43 -7.50 -8.19 15.12
C GLU A 43 -6.22 -8.69 15.81
N ARG A 44 -5.07 -8.05 15.54
CA ARG A 44 -3.75 -8.48 16.02
C ARG A 44 -3.40 -7.72 17.30
N ARG A 45 -3.04 -8.46 18.36
CA ARG A 45 -2.48 -7.86 19.60
C ARG A 45 -0.95 -7.90 19.65
N ASN A 46 -0.31 -8.53 18.66
CA ASN A 46 1.13 -8.70 18.57
C ASN A 46 1.70 -7.81 17.46
N LEU A 47 2.61 -6.91 17.82
CA LEU A 47 3.28 -5.99 16.89
C LEU A 47 4.08 -6.73 15.82
N ASP A 48 4.66 -7.89 16.13
CA ASP A 48 5.42 -8.69 15.16
C ASP A 48 4.55 -9.18 14.02
N GLU A 49 3.32 -9.63 14.34
CA GLU A 49 2.36 -10.08 13.34
C GLU A 49 1.81 -8.93 12.49
N ILE A 50 1.69 -7.74 13.10
CA ILE A 50 1.34 -6.50 12.42
C ILE A 50 2.45 -6.13 11.42
N TYR A 51 3.70 -6.06 11.86
CA TYR A 51 4.83 -5.72 11.00
C TYR A 51 5.01 -6.72 9.86
N HIS A 52 4.83 -8.01 10.15
CA HIS A 52 4.85 -9.06 9.13
C HIS A 52 3.74 -8.87 8.09
N THR A 53 2.52 -8.56 8.52
CA THR A 53 1.39 -8.33 7.61
C THR A 53 1.63 -7.12 6.69
N VAL A 54 2.20 -6.05 7.24
CA VAL A 54 2.59 -4.86 6.46
C VAL A 54 3.69 -5.20 5.46
N TYR A 55 4.74 -5.89 5.88
CA TYR A 55 5.81 -6.36 5.00
C TYR A 55 5.27 -7.15 3.80
N GLN A 56 4.40 -8.13 4.06
CA GLN A 56 3.78 -8.93 2.99
C GLN A 56 3.02 -8.05 2.00
N HIS A 57 2.24 -7.07 2.47
CA HIS A 57 1.54 -6.13 1.59
C HIS A 57 2.49 -5.26 0.76
N VAL A 58 3.53 -4.68 1.38
CA VAL A 58 4.51 -3.83 0.68
C VAL A 58 5.19 -4.59 -0.45
N ARG A 59 5.56 -5.85 -0.23
CA ARG A 59 6.19 -6.71 -1.24
C ARG A 59 5.29 -7.02 -2.45
N THR A 60 3.97 -6.89 -2.31
CA THR A 60 3.05 -7.01 -3.47
C THR A 60 3.06 -5.76 -4.35
N LEU A 61 3.48 -4.62 -3.81
CA LEU A 61 3.48 -3.32 -4.49
C LEU A 61 4.84 -2.99 -5.11
N MET A 62 5.93 -3.47 -4.52
CA MET A 62 7.30 -3.24 -4.98
C MET A 62 8.23 -4.38 -4.58
N ASP A 63 9.37 -4.49 -5.27
CA ASP A 63 10.40 -5.45 -4.90
C ASP A 63 11.20 -4.91 -3.69
N ALA A 64 10.82 -5.37 -2.50
CA ALA A 64 11.41 -4.96 -1.24
C ALA A 64 12.36 -6.05 -0.73
N GLU A 65 13.66 -5.86 -0.97
CA GLU A 65 14.73 -6.74 -0.47
C GLU A 65 14.91 -6.65 1.05
N ALA A 66 14.65 -5.45 1.61
CA ALA A 66 14.70 -5.18 3.03
C ALA A 66 13.51 -4.33 3.50
N PHE A 67 13.03 -4.60 4.71
CA PHE A 67 11.97 -3.85 5.37
C PHE A 67 12.30 -3.71 6.85
N ILE A 68 12.37 -2.47 7.35
CA ILE A 68 12.77 -2.18 8.73
C ILE A 68 11.74 -1.26 9.38
N VAL A 69 11.29 -1.62 10.57
CA VAL A 69 10.53 -0.73 11.46
C VAL A 69 11.42 -0.37 12.64
N SER A 70 11.62 0.93 12.86
CA SER A 70 12.45 1.45 13.93
C SER A 70 11.69 2.42 14.80
N LEU A 71 11.91 2.33 16.11
CA LEU A 71 11.39 3.25 17.10
C LEU A 71 12.50 4.17 17.57
N TYR A 72 12.20 5.47 17.64
CA TYR A 72 13.09 6.45 18.23
C TYR A 72 12.74 6.61 19.71
N ASP A 73 13.72 6.40 20.59
CA ASP A 73 13.62 6.67 22.02
C ASP A 73 14.18 8.07 22.32
N GLN A 74 13.30 8.96 22.73
CA GLN A 74 13.66 10.34 23.04
C GLN A 74 14.46 10.46 24.34
N GLN A 75 14.36 9.53 25.29
CA GLN A 75 15.10 9.58 26.55
C GLN A 75 16.57 9.23 26.36
N THR A 76 16.83 8.16 25.61
CA THR A 76 18.19 7.68 25.33
C THR A 76 18.79 8.33 24.07
N GLN A 77 17.97 8.99 23.25
CA GLN A 77 18.34 9.56 21.95
C GLN A 77 18.81 8.49 20.94
N LEU A 78 18.30 7.26 21.08
CA LEU A 78 18.68 6.12 20.22
C LEU A 78 17.53 5.71 19.30
N ILE A 79 17.90 5.11 18.17
CA ILE A 79 16.96 4.43 17.27
C ILE A 79 17.12 2.94 17.50
N HIS A 80 16.02 2.28 17.86
CA HIS A 80 15.95 0.84 18.04
C HIS A 80 15.26 0.24 16.82
N ALA A 81 15.92 -0.71 16.17
CA ALA A 81 15.24 -1.55 15.20
C ALA A 81 14.36 -2.53 15.99
N GLU A 82 13.07 -2.53 15.72
CA GLU A 82 12.10 -3.42 16.37
C GLU A 82 11.72 -4.59 15.46
N TYR A 83 11.80 -4.39 14.15
CA TYR A 83 11.50 -5.43 13.17
C TYR A 83 12.38 -5.26 11.94
N VAL A 84 13.08 -6.32 11.56
CA VAL A 84 13.92 -6.34 10.36
C VAL A 84 13.55 -7.55 9.52
N VAL A 85 13.28 -7.32 8.24
CA VAL A 85 13.23 -8.37 7.22
C VAL A 85 14.32 -8.07 6.23
N ALA A 86 15.16 -9.07 5.97
CA ALA A 86 16.20 -9.01 4.95
C ALA A 86 16.30 -10.37 4.28
N GLU A 87 16.45 -10.39 2.95
CA GLU A 87 16.51 -11.63 2.16
C GLU A 87 15.25 -12.49 2.33
N GLY A 88 14.09 -11.85 2.52
CA GLY A 88 12.80 -12.52 2.69
C GLY A 88 12.57 -13.20 4.04
N SER A 89 13.50 -13.07 5.00
CA SER A 89 13.39 -13.67 6.33
C SER A 89 13.43 -12.61 7.44
N VAL A 90 12.63 -12.83 8.49
CA VAL A 90 12.69 -12.00 9.71
C VAL A 90 14.05 -12.21 10.36
N ARG A 91 14.74 -11.11 10.65
CA ARG A 91 16.01 -11.07 11.39
C ARG A 91 15.72 -10.52 12.78
N ASP A 92 16.41 -11.07 13.76
CA ASP A 92 16.39 -10.48 15.09
C ASP A 92 17.15 -9.14 15.04
N ALA A 93 16.46 -8.09 15.45
CA ALA A 93 16.96 -6.73 15.40
C ALA A 93 18.05 -6.46 16.45
N ALA A 94 18.11 -7.26 17.51
CA ALA A 94 19.16 -7.16 18.53
C ALA A 94 20.50 -7.81 18.11
N SER A 95 20.50 -8.57 17.00
CA SER A 95 21.67 -9.30 16.50
C SER A 95 22.21 -8.77 15.16
N LEU A 96 21.79 -7.57 14.76
CA LEU A 96 22.30 -6.79 13.63
C LEU A 96 23.10 -5.57 14.11
#